data_AF-A0A374T306-F1
#
_entry.id   AF-A0A374T306-F1
#
_cell.length_a   1.000
_cell.length_b   1.000
_cell.length_c   1.000
_cell.angle_alpha   90.00
_cell.angle_beta   90.00
_cell.angle_gamma   90.00
#
_symmetry.space_group_name_H-M   'P 1'
#
loop_
_entity.id
_entity.type
_entity.pdbx_description
1 polymer ?
#
loop_
_entity_poly.entity_id
_entity_poly.type
_entity_poly.pdbx_seq_one_letter_code
_entity_poly.pdbx_strand_id
1 'polypeptide(L)'
;MFWSYVQLDDGTQFAYSETREDGTVRVAVERPVDFGFNHAECFLPAVKWFNVEGFTADDLNFLTEFVRSNAPFIFELAERQKAGPAVA
;
A
#
# COMPACT_ATOMS: atom_id res chain seq x y z
N MET A 1 8.31 -1.03 -9.28
CA MET A 1 8.95 -0.40 -8.11
C MET A 1 7.86 -0.03 -7.11
N PHE A 2 8.19 0.10 -5.82
CA PHE A 2 7.29 0.63 -4.80
C PHE A 2 7.82 1.94 -4.23
N TRP A 3 6.91 2.85 -3.88
CA TRP A 3 7.23 4.11 -3.21
C TRP A 3 6.46 4.20 -1.90
N SER A 4 7.17 4.51 -0.82
CA SER A 4 6.56 4.77 0.49
C SER A 4 5.66 6.00 0.43
N TYR A 5 4.51 5.97 1.11
CA TYR A 5 3.66 7.16 1.23
C TYR A 5 3.27 7.50 2.66
N VAL A 6 3.08 6.52 3.54
CA VAL A 6 2.74 6.76 4.95
C VAL A 6 3.35 5.70 5.85
N GLN A 7 3.70 6.11 7.06
CA GLN A 7 4.07 5.25 8.17
C GLN A 7 3.17 5.58 9.36
N LEU A 8 2.63 4.55 10.01
CA LEU A 8 1.83 4.69 11.23
C LEU A 8 2.73 4.75 12.47
N ASP A 9 2.14 5.02 13.63
CA ASP A 9 2.84 5.16 14.90
C ASP A 9 3.49 3.86 15.39
N ASP A 10 2.91 2.70 15.08
CA ASP A 10 3.47 1.37 15.34
C ASP A 10 4.59 0.97 14.36
N GLY A 11 4.95 1.87 13.43
CA GLY A 11 5.98 1.64 12.42
C GLY A 11 5.47 0.95 11.16
N THR A 12 4.18 0.58 11.08
CA THR A 12 3.59 0.01 9.87
C THR A 12 3.73 0.97 8.69
N GLN A 13 4.41 0.54 7.64
CA GLN A 13 4.66 1.32 6.45
C GLN A 13 3.79 0.83 5.29
N PHE A 14 3.22 1.79 4.55
CA PHE A 14 2.52 1.50 3.30
C PHE A 14 3.30 2.09 2.13
N ALA A 15 3.42 1.28 1.09
CA ALA A 15 4.02 1.66 -0.18
C ALA A 15 3.09 1.30 -1.34
N TYR A 16 3.15 2.07 -2.42
CA TYR A 16 2.33 1.86 -3.61
C TYR A 16 3.20 1.63 -4.85
N SER A 17 2.68 0.89 -5.82
CA SER A 17 3.32 0.71 -7.14
C SER A 17 2.86 1.78 -8.13
N GLU A 18 3.50 1.82 -9.30
CA GLU A 18 2.91 2.47 -10.48
C GLU A 18 1.52 1.89 -10.78
N THR A 19 0.68 2.68 -11.46
CA THR A 19 -0.56 2.20 -12.08
C THR A 19 -0.21 1.17 -13.15
N ARG A 20 -0.73 -0.04 -12.99
CA ARG A 20 -0.54 -1.16 -13.92
C ARG A 20 -1.36 -0.97 -15.20
N GLU A 21 -1.09 -1.76 -16.22
CA GLU A 21 -1.80 -1.70 -17.50
C GLU A 21 -3.31 -1.96 -17.38
N ASP A 22 -3.72 -2.76 -16.39
CA ASP A 22 -5.13 -3.04 -16.07
C ASP A 22 -5.79 -1.94 -15.23
N GLY A 23 -5.09 -0.83 -14.97
CA GLY A 23 -5.58 0.28 -14.16
C GLY A 23 -5.55 0.03 -12.66
N THR A 24 -4.96 -1.09 -12.19
CA THR A 24 -4.83 -1.37 -10.76
C THR A 24 -3.54 -0.79 -10.18
N VAL A 25 -3.56 -0.50 -8.88
CA VAL A 25 -2.36 -0.15 -8.11
C VAL A 25 -2.16 -1.21 -7.03
N ARG A 26 -0.91 -1.67 -6.88
CA ARG A 26 -0.52 -2.60 -5.80
C ARG A 26 -0.09 -1.79 -4.59
N VAL A 27 -0.57 -2.17 -3.42
CA VAL A 27 -0.16 -1.61 -2.13
C VAL A 27 0.56 -2.70 -1.35
N ALA A 28 1.76 -2.42 -0.86
CA ALA A 28 2.50 -3.26 0.07
C ALA A 28 2.44 -2.66 1.46
N VAL A 29 2.28 -3.51 2.47
CA VAL A 29 2.21 -3.15 3.88
C VAL A 29 3.23 -3.98 4.64
N GLU A 30 4.13 -3.32 5.34
CA GLU A 30 5.15 -3.95 6.18
C GLU A 30 5.07 -3.39 7.59
N ARG A 31 5.01 -4.27 8.61
CA ARG A 31 5.04 -3.87 10.04
C ARG A 31 6.24 -4.51 10.71
N PRO A 32 7.18 -3.72 11.28
CA PRO A 32 8.35 -4.28 11.97
C PRO A 32 7.93 -5.12 13.18
N VAL A 33 8.67 -6.20 13.43
CA VAL A 33 8.55 -7.08 14.60
C VAL A 33 9.96 -7.42 15.12
N ASP A 34 10.09 -7.96 16.33
CA ASP A 34 11.38 -8.20 17.02
C ASP A 34 12.47 -8.84 16.14
N PHE A 35 12.10 -9.75 15.24
CA PHE A 35 13.03 -10.46 14.36
C PHE A 35 12.58 -10.46 12.89
N GLY A 36 12.08 -9.34 12.38
CA GLY A 36 11.72 -9.20 10.97
C GLY A 36 10.58 -8.21 10.73
N PHE A 37 9.68 -8.57 9.82
CA PHE A 37 8.48 -7.79 9.53
C PHE A 37 7.31 -8.72 9.17
N ASN A 38 6.11 -8.30 9.52
CA ASN A 38 4.90 -8.80 8.90
C ASN A 38 4.77 -8.18 7.51
N HIS A 39 4.15 -8.90 6.58
CA HIS A 39 4.02 -8.46 5.19
C HIS A 39 2.62 -8.76 4.66
N ALA A 40 2.06 -7.85 3.87
CA ALA A 40 0.83 -8.08 3.13
C ALA A 40 0.77 -7.21 1.88
N GLU A 41 0.13 -7.70 0.83
CA GLU A 41 -0.04 -6.96 -0.41
C GLU A 41 -1.49 -6.96 -0.87
N CYS A 42 -1.91 -5.86 -1.49
CA CYS A 42 -3.29 -5.63 -1.88
C CYS A 42 -3.37 -5.01 -3.28
N PHE A 43 -4.37 -5.41 -4.06
CA PHE A 43 -4.75 -4.68 -5.28
C PHE A 43 -5.92 -3.73 -5.04
N LEU A 44 -5.71 -2.45 -5.35
CA LEU A 44 -6.77 -1.44 -5.44
C LEU A 44 -7.31 -1.37 -6.89
N PRO A 45 -8.61 -1.04 -7.08
CA PRO A 45 -9.57 -0.63 -6.05
C PRO A 45 -10.32 -1.81 -5.39
N ALA A 46 -10.12 -3.04 -5.85
CA ALA A 46 -10.87 -4.20 -5.37
C ALA A 46 -10.61 -4.57 -3.89
N VAL A 47 -9.52 -4.06 -3.31
CA VAL A 47 -9.01 -4.40 -1.98
C VAL A 47 -8.84 -5.92 -1.83
N LYS A 48 -8.11 -6.52 -2.77
CA LYS A 48 -7.82 -7.96 -2.76
C LYS A 48 -6.46 -8.23 -2.14
N TRP A 49 -6.44 -8.74 -0.91
CA TRP A 49 -5.23 -9.12 -0.18
C TRP A 49 -4.62 -10.43 -0.67
N PHE A 50 -3.29 -10.51 -0.66
CA PHE A 50 -2.47 -11.68 -0.97
C PHE A 50 -1.07 -11.52 -0.35
N ASN A 51 -0.27 -12.59 -0.36
CA ASN A 51 1.04 -12.63 0.31
C ASN A 51 0.98 -12.14 1.77
N VAL A 52 -0.05 -12.56 2.50
CA VAL A 52 -0.26 -12.12 3.88
C VAL A 52 0.52 -13.02 4.83
N GLU A 53 1.46 -12.42 5.57
CA GLU A 53 2.33 -13.04 6.53
C GLU A 53 2.35 -12.22 7.83
N GLY A 54 2.01 -12.87 8.95
CA GLY A 54 2.08 -12.25 10.29
C GLY A 54 0.95 -11.29 10.66
N PHE A 55 0.06 -10.94 9.74
CA PHE A 55 -1.15 -10.16 10.04
C PHE A 55 -2.33 -11.05 10.41
N THR A 56 -3.07 -10.64 11.45
CA THR A 56 -4.31 -11.28 11.89
C THR A 56 -5.50 -10.84 11.03
N ALA A 57 -6.66 -11.47 11.22
CA ALA A 57 -7.89 -11.04 10.57
C ALA A 57 -8.30 -9.62 10.98
N ASP A 58 -8.12 -9.25 12.25
CA ASP A 58 -8.43 -7.91 12.75
C ASP A 58 -7.45 -6.86 12.21
N ASP A 59 -6.16 -7.21 12.08
CA ASP A 59 -5.20 -6.37 11.38
C ASP A 59 -5.66 -6.14 9.93
N LEU A 60 -6.01 -7.19 9.19
CA LEU A 60 -6.46 -7.07 7.80
C LEU A 60 -7.75 -6.25 7.67
N ASN A 61 -8.66 -6.32 8.64
CA ASN A 61 -9.86 -5.48 8.67
C ASN A 61 -9.50 -4.00 8.78
N PHE A 62 -8.60 -3.65 9.71
CA PHE A 62 -8.09 -2.29 9.84
C PHE A 62 -7.38 -1.82 8.56
N LEU A 63 -6.46 -2.64 8.04
CA LEU A 63 -5.71 -2.33 6.81
C LEU A 63 -6.64 -2.15 5.61
N THR A 64 -7.69 -2.98 5.50
CA THR A 64 -8.72 -2.90 4.44
C THR A 64 -9.42 -1.55 4.44
N GLU A 65 -9.91 -1.10 5.61
CA GLU A 65 -10.57 0.19 5.72
C GLU A 65 -9.58 1.33 5.44
N PHE A 66 -8.36 1.23 5.96
CA PHE A 66 -7.32 2.23 5.72
C PHE A 66 -6.99 2.40 4.23
N VAL A 67 -6.69 1.32 3.51
CA VAL A 67 -6.35 1.39 2.07
C VAL A 67 -7.56 1.78 1.23
N ARG A 68 -8.77 1.37 1.61
CA ARG A 68 -10.00 1.75 0.91
C ARG A 68 -10.28 3.25 1.03
N SER A 69 -10.20 3.81 2.23
CA SER A 69 -10.42 5.24 2.47
C SER A 69 -9.37 6.12 1.78
N ASN A 70 -8.14 5.63 1.63
CA ASN A 70 -7.05 6.36 0.99
C ASN A 70 -6.88 6.04 -0.50
N ALA A 71 -7.68 5.14 -1.07
CA ALA A 71 -7.50 4.67 -2.44
C ALA A 71 -7.45 5.82 -3.48
N PRO A 72 -8.32 6.85 -3.45
CA PRO A 72 -8.24 7.96 -4.41
C PRO A 72 -6.88 8.68 -4.38
N PHE A 73 -6.34 8.90 -3.19
CA PHE A 73 -5.05 9.57 -3.01
C PHE A 73 -3.88 8.68 -3.45
N ILE A 74 -3.94 7.37 -3.18
CA ILE A 74 -2.93 6.41 -3.65
C ILE A 74 -2.87 6.38 -5.19
N PHE A 75 -4.02 6.40 -5.86
CA PHE A 75 -4.06 6.50 -7.33
C PHE A 75 -3.46 7.82 -7.83
N GLU A 76 -3.77 8.93 -7.17
CA GLU A 76 -3.19 10.23 -7.52
C GLU A 76 -1.65 10.23 -7.40
N LEU A 77 -1.11 9.65 -6.33
CA LEU A 77 0.32 9.49 -6.15
C LEU A 77 0.95 8.64 -7.25
N ALA A 78 0.31 7.52 -7.62
CA ALA A 78 0.77 6.65 -8.71
C ALA A 78 0.84 7.37 -10.06
N GLU A 79 -0.17 8.19 -10.39
CA GLU A 79 -0.18 8.98 -11.62
C GLU A 79 0.90 10.07 -11.63
N ARG A 80 1.07 10.78 -10.51
CA ARG A 80 2.14 11.79 -10.37
C ARG A 80 3.53 11.18 -10.52
N GLN A 81 3.74 9.99 -9.94
CA GLN A 81 5.01 9.28 -10.05
C GLN A 81 5.31 8.85 -11.50
N LYS A 82 4.29 8.41 -12.24
CA LYS A 82 4.39 8.04 -13.66
C LYS A 82 4.70 9.22 -14.57
N ALA A 83 4.16 10.41 -14.27
CA ALA A 83 4.39 11.62 -15.04
C ALA A 83 5.83 12.18 -14.91
N GLY A 84 6.62 11.68 -13.96
CA GLY A 84 7.93 12.24 -13.61
C GLY A 84 7.81 13.58 -12.84
N PRO A 85 8.89 14.10 -12.25
CA PRO A 85 8.84 15.42 -11.62
C PRO A 85 8.49 16.45 -12.70
N ALA A 86 7.39 17.18 -12.50
CA ALA A 86 7.12 18.38 -13.28
C ALA A 86 8.32 19.31 -13.12
N VAL A 87 9.02 19.58 -14.23
CA VAL A 87 10.11 20.55 -14.26
C VAL A 87 9.51 21.89 -13.83
N ALA A 88 9.91 22.35 -12.65
CA ALA A 88 9.64 23.71 -12.15
C ALA A 88 10.64 24.70 -12.75
#